data_AF-X1AMS6-F1
#
_entry.id   AF-X1AMS6-F1
#
_cell.length_a   1.000
_cell.length_b   1.000
_cell.length_c   1.000
_cell.angle_alpha   90.00
_cell.angle_beta   90.00
_cell.angle_gamma   90.00
#
_symmetry.space_group_name_H-M   'P 1'
#
loop_
_entity.id
_entity.type
_entity.pdbx_description
1 polymer ?
#
loop_
_entity_poly.entity_id
_entity_poly.type
_entity_poly.pdbx_seq_one_letter_code
_entity_poly.pdbx_strand_id
1 'polypeptide(L)'
;PPESLTVDWWPNHRHDLRNTGYSTSSGPETNNVMWTYSFDTKIYYASPVVADNKLYISTDGGKVHCLNAITGEHIWTYLGGGSSGKRDNPTIADGKVFVGVSSGIHCLDATTGDLIWANTIRIQTSPAVVDDKVYVGSDDDNIYCLDAATGDPLWDYATIEIGSLFRSSPAVIDGRVYIGSSISRSDYSIFYCINATTGDLIWDYTAYSVDWTDINTPVVVYGKVFISSTDRLYCVNATTGDDIWAYTLKIWAAPAVAYGKIFIHRASNGDLYCINATTGDYIWHLDVVAQVNLHLSLTVNL
;
A
#
# COMPACT_ATOMS: atom_id res chain seq x y z
N PRO A 1 21.72 9.87 21.28
CA PRO A 1 20.67 8.84 21.39
C PRO A 1 19.29 9.45 21.10
N PRO A 2 18.58 9.03 20.06
CA PRO A 2 17.14 9.21 20.06
C PRO A 2 16.50 8.06 20.84
N GLU A 3 15.41 8.41 21.52
CA GLU A 3 14.65 7.61 22.46
C GLU A 3 14.15 6.30 21.85
N SER A 4 14.03 5.27 22.69
CA SER A 4 13.43 3.99 22.31
C SER A 4 11.96 4.22 21.93
N LEU A 5 11.68 4.26 20.64
CA LEU A 5 10.31 4.10 20.12
C LEU A 5 9.91 2.64 20.34
N THR A 6 9.26 2.37 21.46
CA THR A 6 8.72 1.05 21.83
C THR A 6 7.34 0.79 21.24
N VAL A 7 6.97 1.50 20.17
CA VAL A 7 5.69 1.32 19.47
C VAL A 7 6.02 0.90 18.04
N ASP A 8 5.64 -0.33 17.70
CA ASP A 8 5.73 -0.85 16.33
C ASP A 8 4.53 -0.31 15.55
N TRP A 9 4.81 0.43 14.48
CA TRP A 9 3.90 1.36 13.81
C TRP A 9 3.75 0.93 12.35
N TRP A 10 2.53 0.90 11.80
CA TRP A 10 2.29 0.48 10.41
C TRP A 10 1.39 1.50 9.70
N PRO A 11 1.92 2.69 9.40
CA PRO A 11 1.13 3.84 8.95
C PRO A 11 0.66 3.76 7.49
N ASN A 12 1.23 2.86 6.67
CA ASN A 12 1.01 2.82 5.22
C ASN A 12 0.88 1.39 4.67
N HIS A 13 0.35 1.26 3.45
CA HIS A 13 0.41 0.00 2.70
C HIS A 13 1.85 -0.52 2.65
N ARG A 14 2.06 -1.79 3.01
CA ARG A 14 3.40 -2.40 3.12
C ARG A 14 4.37 -1.61 4.03
N HIS A 15 3.87 -1.10 5.15
CA HIS A 15 4.60 -0.50 6.27
C HIS A 15 5.19 0.89 5.99
N ASP A 16 5.94 1.05 4.89
CA ASP A 16 6.67 2.28 4.60
C ASP A 16 6.41 2.81 3.18
N LEU A 17 6.86 4.04 2.94
CA LEU A 17 6.77 4.73 1.65
C LEU A 17 7.58 4.06 0.53
N ARG A 18 8.39 3.05 0.90
CA ARG A 18 9.19 2.25 -0.02
C ARG A 18 8.47 0.95 -0.39
N ASN A 19 7.22 0.75 0.09
CA ASN A 19 6.40 -0.45 -0.10
C ASN A 19 7.14 -1.74 0.27
N THR A 20 7.99 -1.71 1.30
CA THR A 20 8.90 -2.84 1.60
C THR A 20 8.20 -4.00 2.32
N GLY A 21 7.11 -3.73 3.05
CA GLY A 21 6.48 -4.70 3.95
C GLY A 21 7.38 -5.08 5.13
N TYR A 22 8.39 -4.26 5.43
CA TYR A 22 9.43 -4.54 6.42
C TYR A 22 9.13 -3.84 7.74
N SER A 23 8.77 -4.57 8.79
CA SER A 23 8.75 -4.04 10.16
C SER A 23 10.18 -4.01 10.74
N THR A 24 10.46 -3.03 11.61
CA THR A 24 11.70 -2.98 12.40
C THR A 24 11.75 -4.01 13.53
N SER A 25 10.63 -4.70 13.78
CA SER A 25 10.56 -5.83 14.71
C SER A 25 11.47 -6.96 14.24
N SER A 26 12.06 -7.67 15.20
CA SER A 26 12.89 -8.84 14.89
C SER A 26 12.05 -9.88 14.15
N GLY A 27 12.45 -10.19 12.90
CA GLY A 27 11.88 -11.28 12.15
C GLY A 27 12.18 -12.65 12.79
N PRO A 28 11.50 -13.71 12.36
CA PRO A 28 11.73 -15.05 12.89
C PRO A 28 13.17 -15.51 12.63
N GLU A 29 13.81 -16.09 13.65
CA GLU A 29 15.19 -16.61 13.56
C GLU A 29 15.29 -17.90 12.73
N THR A 30 14.15 -18.55 12.45
CA THR A 30 14.08 -19.80 11.70
C THR A 30 12.95 -19.74 10.68
N ASN A 31 13.01 -20.62 9.68
CA ASN A 31 11.93 -20.82 8.70
C ASN A 31 10.87 -21.83 9.17
N ASN A 32 10.86 -22.21 10.45
CA ASN A 32 9.86 -23.11 11.00
C ASN A 32 8.53 -22.39 11.20
N VAL A 33 7.44 -23.07 10.83
CA VAL A 33 6.08 -22.57 11.11
C VAL A 33 5.87 -22.58 12.63
N MET A 34 5.65 -21.40 13.23
CA MET A 34 5.35 -21.27 14.66
C MET A 34 3.92 -21.69 14.98
N TRP A 35 2.97 -21.25 14.16
CA TRP A 35 1.56 -21.54 14.28
C TRP A 35 0.84 -21.38 12.94
N THR A 36 -0.34 -21.98 12.84
CA THR A 36 -1.27 -21.81 11.71
C THR A 36 -2.63 -21.43 12.27
N TYR A 37 -3.29 -20.45 11.66
CA TYR A 37 -4.65 -20.05 12.00
C TYR A 37 -5.57 -20.20 10.78
N SER A 38 -6.76 -20.76 10.98
CA SER A 38 -7.76 -20.95 9.94
C SER A 38 -8.92 -19.98 10.13
N PHE A 39 -9.15 -19.12 9.15
CA PHE A 39 -10.30 -18.22 9.15
C PHE A 39 -11.55 -18.91 8.61
N ASP A 40 -12.71 -18.50 9.10
CA ASP A 40 -14.02 -18.98 8.64
C ASP A 40 -14.45 -18.41 7.27
N THR A 41 -13.68 -17.46 6.76
CA THR A 41 -13.95 -16.66 5.57
C THR A 41 -12.68 -16.57 4.72
N LYS A 42 -12.86 -16.31 3.42
CA LYS A 42 -11.73 -16.22 2.49
C LYS A 42 -10.91 -14.95 2.74
N ILE A 43 -9.62 -15.06 2.47
CA ILE A 43 -8.71 -13.91 2.33
C ILE A 43 -8.50 -13.74 0.82
N TYR A 44 -8.90 -12.60 0.26
CA TYR A 44 -8.74 -12.32 -1.17
C TYR A 44 -7.46 -11.56 -1.46
N TYR A 45 -7.43 -10.26 -1.13
CA TYR A 45 -6.34 -9.34 -1.45
C TYR A 45 -5.68 -8.73 -0.21
N ALA A 46 -6.11 -9.11 0.99
CA ALA A 46 -5.59 -8.56 2.22
C ALA A 46 -4.20 -9.10 2.53
N SER A 47 -3.31 -8.20 2.89
CA SER A 47 -1.99 -8.46 3.47
C SER A 47 -2.11 -8.32 4.99
N PRO A 48 -1.59 -9.28 5.78
CA PRO A 48 -1.57 -9.14 7.23
C PRO A 48 -0.67 -7.98 7.64
N VAL A 49 -1.06 -7.28 8.69
CA VAL A 49 -0.25 -6.25 9.34
C VAL A 49 0.18 -6.75 10.70
N VAL A 50 1.46 -6.65 11.02
CA VAL A 50 1.99 -6.99 12.34
C VAL A 50 2.46 -5.71 13.01
N ALA A 51 1.90 -5.41 14.18
CA ALA A 51 2.23 -4.24 14.99
C ALA A 51 1.97 -4.57 16.47
N ASP A 52 2.85 -4.12 17.37
CA ASP A 52 2.78 -4.30 18.82
C ASP A 52 2.46 -5.74 19.25
N ASN A 53 3.15 -6.71 18.63
CA ASN A 53 2.99 -8.14 18.88
C ASN A 53 1.59 -8.70 18.54
N LYS A 54 0.85 -8.00 17.70
CA LYS A 54 -0.46 -8.39 17.19
C LYS A 54 -0.43 -8.48 15.67
N LEU A 55 -1.17 -9.45 15.13
CA LEU A 55 -1.42 -9.61 13.71
C LEU A 55 -2.86 -9.19 13.40
N TYR A 56 -3.02 -8.20 12.55
CA TYR A 56 -4.29 -7.70 12.05
C TYR A 56 -4.51 -8.17 10.62
N ILE A 57 -5.70 -8.69 10.33
CA ILE A 57 -6.04 -9.16 8.98
C ILE A 57 -7.52 -8.95 8.68
N SER A 58 -7.79 -8.40 7.50
CA SER A 58 -9.15 -8.29 6.97
C SER A 58 -9.50 -9.55 6.18
N THR A 59 -10.69 -10.10 6.43
CA THR A 59 -11.24 -11.23 5.68
C THR A 59 -12.54 -10.84 4.97
N ASP A 60 -13.04 -11.72 4.10
CA ASP A 60 -14.33 -11.55 3.44
C ASP A 60 -15.47 -11.34 4.47
N GLY A 61 -16.51 -10.63 4.10
CA GLY A 61 -17.58 -10.24 5.01
C GLY A 61 -17.30 -8.98 5.85
N GLY A 62 -16.26 -8.21 5.51
CA GLY A 62 -15.89 -6.97 6.20
C GLY A 62 -15.37 -7.20 7.62
N LYS A 63 -14.86 -8.40 7.91
CA LYS A 63 -14.33 -8.74 9.24
C LYS A 63 -12.88 -8.32 9.35
N VAL A 64 -12.49 -7.81 10.52
CA VAL A 64 -11.10 -7.59 10.90
C VAL A 64 -10.79 -8.46 12.10
N HIS A 65 -9.74 -9.27 11.99
CA HIS A 65 -9.28 -10.14 13.08
C HIS A 65 -7.98 -9.59 13.63
N CYS A 66 -7.83 -9.70 14.95
CA CYS A 66 -6.59 -9.47 15.66
C CYS A 66 -6.18 -10.76 16.37
N LEU A 67 -4.97 -11.22 16.08
CA LEU A 67 -4.35 -12.39 16.70
C LEU A 67 -3.07 -11.96 17.44
N ASN A 68 -2.64 -12.75 18.42
CA ASN A 68 -1.31 -12.63 18.99
C ASN A 68 -0.28 -13.08 17.93
N ALA A 69 0.69 -12.23 17.59
CA ALA A 69 1.65 -12.52 16.53
C ALA A 69 2.60 -13.69 16.88
N ILE A 70 2.86 -13.94 18.17
CA ILE A 70 3.74 -15.01 18.64
C ILE A 70 2.99 -16.34 18.76
N THR A 71 1.79 -16.33 19.34
CA THR A 71 1.06 -17.58 19.66
C THR A 71 0.02 -17.96 18.62
N GLY A 72 -0.42 -17.03 17.78
CA GLY A 72 -1.54 -17.22 16.87
C GLY A 72 -2.90 -17.23 17.56
N GLU A 73 -2.97 -16.98 18.87
CA GLU A 73 -4.22 -16.95 19.62
C GLU A 73 -5.09 -15.77 19.21
N HIS A 74 -6.39 -16.02 19.09
CA HIS A 74 -7.37 -14.98 18.80
C HIS A 74 -7.48 -13.99 19.95
N ILE A 75 -7.47 -12.69 19.63
CA ILE A 75 -7.66 -11.60 20.61
C ILE A 75 -9.05 -11.01 20.44
N TRP A 76 -9.37 -10.53 19.24
CA TRP A 76 -10.69 -9.96 18.93
C TRP A 76 -11.03 -10.09 17.46
N THR A 77 -12.33 -10.00 17.15
CA THR A 77 -12.83 -9.86 15.78
C THR A 77 -13.84 -8.73 15.73
N TYR A 78 -13.62 -7.79 14.82
CA TYR A 78 -14.57 -6.74 14.50
C TYR A 78 -15.44 -7.14 13.31
N LEU A 79 -16.74 -6.87 13.40
CA LEU A 79 -17.72 -7.16 12.35
C LEU A 79 -18.16 -5.86 11.68
N GLY A 80 -17.41 -5.41 10.66
CA GLY A 80 -17.70 -4.17 9.93
C GLY A 80 -18.87 -4.27 8.95
N GLY A 81 -19.29 -5.48 8.58
CA GLY A 81 -20.43 -5.73 7.73
C GLY A 81 -20.19 -5.53 6.22
N GLY A 82 -20.93 -6.30 5.41
CA GLY A 82 -20.89 -6.26 3.93
C GLY A 82 -19.85 -7.19 3.32
N SER A 83 -19.81 -7.33 1.99
CA SER A 83 -18.80 -8.14 1.30
C SER A 83 -17.50 -7.34 1.12
N SER A 84 -16.35 -7.90 1.50
CA SER A 84 -15.03 -7.30 1.27
C SER A 84 -14.34 -8.08 0.14
N GLY A 85 -14.70 -7.70 -1.09
CA GLY A 85 -13.87 -7.94 -2.27
C GLY A 85 -12.84 -6.84 -2.53
N LYS A 86 -12.61 -5.95 -1.56
CA LYS A 86 -11.78 -4.74 -1.70
C LYS A 86 -10.30 -5.02 -1.38
N ARG A 87 -9.39 -4.19 -1.89
CA ARG A 87 -7.92 -4.31 -1.76
C ARG A 87 -7.39 -3.60 -0.51
N ASP A 88 -8.24 -3.43 0.50
CA ASP A 88 -8.00 -2.56 1.66
C ASP A 88 -7.33 -3.39 2.75
N ASN A 89 -6.25 -2.85 3.32
CA ASN A 89 -5.56 -3.44 4.46
C ASN A 89 -5.81 -2.57 5.69
N PRO A 90 -5.91 -3.16 6.89
CA PRO A 90 -5.88 -2.39 8.13
C PRO A 90 -4.61 -1.53 8.19
N THR A 91 -4.74 -0.30 8.63
CA THR A 91 -3.61 0.60 8.93
C THR A 91 -3.56 0.81 10.43
N ILE A 92 -2.37 0.71 11.04
CA ILE A 92 -2.23 0.78 12.49
C ILE A 92 -1.32 1.95 12.87
N ALA A 93 -1.88 2.88 13.63
CA ALA A 93 -1.19 4.06 14.16
C ALA A 93 -1.80 4.46 15.51
N ASP A 94 -0.93 4.82 16.46
CA ASP A 94 -1.30 5.39 17.76
C ASP A 94 -2.39 4.62 18.52
N GLY A 95 -2.25 3.29 18.56
CA GLY A 95 -3.18 2.39 19.22
C GLY A 95 -4.54 2.25 18.54
N LYS A 96 -4.66 2.68 17.26
CA LYS A 96 -5.90 2.59 16.47
C LYS A 96 -5.70 1.75 15.22
N VAL A 97 -6.79 1.14 14.75
CA VAL A 97 -6.88 0.39 13.49
C VAL A 97 -7.83 1.11 12.57
N PHE A 98 -7.34 1.59 11.43
CA PHE A 98 -8.13 2.24 10.39
C PHE A 98 -8.38 1.25 9.25
N VAL A 99 -9.64 1.06 8.87
CA VAL A 99 -10.02 0.06 7.87
C VAL A 99 -11.17 0.55 6.99
N GLY A 100 -11.03 0.31 5.69
CA GLY A 100 -12.13 0.44 4.73
C GLY A 100 -13.08 -0.74 4.82
N VAL A 101 -14.36 -0.47 5.03
CA VAL A 101 -15.45 -1.46 4.99
C VAL A 101 -16.50 -1.04 3.95
N SER A 102 -17.56 -1.84 3.80
CA SER A 102 -18.57 -1.59 2.76
C SER A 102 -19.29 -0.23 2.93
N SER A 103 -19.48 0.20 4.19
CA SER A 103 -20.16 1.44 4.60
C SER A 103 -19.28 2.69 4.61
N GLY A 104 -17.95 2.55 4.61
CA GLY A 104 -17.03 3.68 4.69
C GLY A 104 -15.76 3.33 5.46
N ILE A 105 -15.17 4.30 6.17
CA ILE A 105 -13.97 4.10 6.97
C ILE A 105 -14.36 3.94 8.43
N HIS A 106 -13.85 2.89 9.07
CA HIS A 106 -14.01 2.66 10.50
C HIS A 106 -12.65 2.77 11.19
N CYS A 107 -12.64 3.34 12.38
CA CYS A 107 -11.50 3.38 13.27
C CYS A 107 -11.82 2.59 14.54
N LEU A 108 -10.95 1.64 14.87
CA LEU A 108 -11.10 0.74 16.01
C LEU A 108 -9.99 0.97 17.02
N ASP A 109 -10.26 0.70 18.28
CA ASP A 109 -9.22 0.57 19.30
C ASP A 109 -8.41 -0.71 19.03
N ALA A 110 -7.09 -0.59 18.90
CA ALA A 110 -6.22 -1.71 18.52
C ALA A 110 -6.11 -2.79 19.62
N THR A 111 -6.52 -2.50 20.85
CA THR A 111 -6.47 -3.44 21.96
C THR A 111 -7.73 -4.27 22.08
N THR A 112 -8.88 -3.64 21.87
CA THR A 112 -10.20 -4.24 22.12
C THR A 112 -10.94 -4.61 20.84
N GLY A 113 -10.62 -3.93 19.72
CA GLY A 113 -11.40 -3.99 18.49
C GLY A 113 -12.69 -3.17 18.53
N ASP A 114 -12.89 -2.39 19.59
CA ASP A 114 -14.08 -1.55 19.77
C ASP A 114 -14.07 -0.39 18.77
N LEU A 115 -15.25 -0.07 18.22
CA LEU A 115 -15.41 1.05 17.29
C LEU A 115 -15.22 2.38 18.04
N ILE A 116 -14.24 3.17 17.61
CA ILE A 116 -14.00 4.54 18.09
C ILE A 116 -14.87 5.50 17.29
N TRP A 117 -14.78 5.45 15.96
CA TRP A 117 -15.57 6.27 15.05
C TRP A 117 -15.77 5.58 13.71
N ALA A 118 -16.80 6.01 12.96
CA ALA A 118 -17.06 5.59 11.59
C ALA A 118 -17.52 6.79 10.76
N ASN A 119 -17.15 6.81 9.48
CA ASN A 119 -17.69 7.73 8.49
C ASN A 119 -18.23 6.98 7.27
N THR A 120 -18.80 7.73 6.32
CA THR A 120 -19.43 7.19 5.10
C THR A 120 -18.56 7.33 3.85
N ILE A 121 -17.29 7.74 3.99
CA ILE A 121 -16.37 7.93 2.87
C ILE A 121 -15.94 6.55 2.37
N ARG A 122 -16.29 6.21 1.14
CA ARG A 122 -16.08 4.86 0.60
C ARG A 122 -14.73 4.78 -0.07
N ILE A 123 -13.88 3.85 0.36
CA ILE A 123 -12.53 3.67 -0.16
C ILE A 123 -12.35 2.26 -0.76
N GLN A 124 -11.35 2.08 -1.63
CA GLN A 124 -10.99 0.78 -2.23
C GLN A 124 -9.51 0.42 -2.04
N THR A 125 -8.80 1.20 -1.24
CA THR A 125 -7.38 1.01 -0.93
C THR A 125 -7.13 1.26 0.55
N SER A 126 -5.91 0.99 1.01
CA SER A 126 -5.55 1.18 2.42
C SER A 126 -5.38 2.66 2.73
N PRO A 127 -5.89 3.17 3.86
CA PRO A 127 -5.57 4.52 4.31
C PRO A 127 -4.07 4.71 4.57
N ALA A 128 -3.63 5.96 4.55
CA ALA A 128 -2.32 6.37 5.05
C ALA A 128 -2.52 7.22 6.30
N VAL A 129 -1.80 6.93 7.39
CA VAL A 129 -1.93 7.68 8.65
C VAL A 129 -0.60 8.30 9.05
N VAL A 130 -0.54 9.64 9.08
CA VAL A 130 0.66 10.41 9.40
C VAL A 130 0.25 11.66 10.16
N ASP A 131 0.93 11.96 11.27
CA ASP A 131 0.74 13.17 12.09
C ASP A 131 -0.74 13.42 12.45
N ASP A 132 -1.39 12.43 13.09
CA ASP A 132 -2.80 12.46 13.51
C ASP A 132 -3.82 12.69 12.36
N LYS A 133 -3.42 12.40 11.12
CA LYS A 133 -4.29 12.55 9.94
C LYS A 133 -4.38 11.27 9.14
N VAL A 134 -5.58 11.01 8.60
CA VAL A 134 -5.87 9.88 7.71
C VAL A 134 -6.08 10.40 6.30
N TYR A 135 -5.31 9.90 5.34
CA TYR A 135 -5.41 10.27 3.93
C TYR A 135 -5.98 9.11 3.14
N VAL A 136 -6.90 9.39 2.22
CA VAL A 136 -7.57 8.38 1.38
C VAL A 136 -8.00 8.95 0.03
N GLY A 137 -8.10 8.08 -0.98
CA GLY A 137 -8.87 8.35 -2.19
C GLY A 137 -10.22 7.64 -2.13
N SER A 138 -11.30 8.32 -2.53
CA SER A 138 -12.67 7.82 -2.39
C SER A 138 -13.35 7.53 -3.72
N ASP A 139 -14.34 6.63 -3.69
CA ASP A 139 -15.23 6.28 -4.82
C ASP A 139 -16.09 7.47 -5.34
N ASP A 140 -16.05 8.63 -4.67
CA ASP A 140 -16.79 9.84 -5.02
C ASP A 140 -15.97 10.88 -5.81
N ASP A 141 -14.84 10.47 -6.38
CA ASP A 141 -13.90 11.32 -7.12
C ASP A 141 -13.14 12.35 -6.26
N ASN A 142 -13.05 12.15 -4.93
CA ASN A 142 -12.27 13.03 -4.04
C ASN A 142 -11.10 12.31 -3.36
N ILE A 143 -10.08 13.11 -3.04
CA ILE A 143 -9.01 12.79 -2.09
C ILE A 143 -9.35 13.49 -0.78
N TYR A 144 -9.33 12.78 0.34
CA TYR A 144 -9.65 13.34 1.65
C TYR A 144 -8.44 13.30 2.59
N CYS A 145 -8.39 14.29 3.48
CA CYS A 145 -7.67 14.22 4.74
C CYS A 145 -8.66 14.32 5.88
N LEU A 146 -8.57 13.39 6.81
CA LEU A 146 -9.45 13.29 7.98
C LEU A 146 -8.62 13.43 9.25
N ASP A 147 -9.23 13.94 10.30
CA ASP A 147 -8.67 13.88 11.64
C ASP A 147 -8.69 12.42 12.14
N ALA A 148 -7.56 11.89 12.59
CA ALA A 148 -7.43 10.49 12.98
C ALA A 148 -8.17 10.14 14.29
N ALA A 149 -8.45 11.14 15.14
CA ALA A 149 -9.14 10.94 16.40
C ALA A 149 -10.67 10.92 16.24
N THR A 150 -11.20 11.65 15.26
CA THR A 150 -12.65 11.88 15.08
C THR A 150 -13.21 11.31 13.78
N GLY A 151 -12.39 11.19 12.74
CA GLY A 151 -12.81 10.80 11.39
C GLY A 151 -13.42 11.94 10.58
N ASP A 152 -13.41 13.16 11.12
CA ASP A 152 -13.96 14.36 10.48
C ASP A 152 -13.05 14.86 9.34
N PRO A 153 -13.60 15.27 8.18
CA PRO A 153 -12.79 15.86 7.12
C PRO A 153 -12.12 17.16 7.55
N LEU A 154 -10.80 17.21 7.40
CA LEU A 154 -10.00 18.42 7.55
C LEU A 154 -9.92 19.19 6.23
N TRP A 155 -9.80 18.46 5.12
CA TRP A 155 -9.92 18.98 3.76
C TRP A 155 -10.29 17.86 2.80
N ASP A 156 -10.83 18.25 1.65
CA ASP A 156 -11.05 17.40 0.49
C ASP A 156 -10.53 18.08 -0.78
N TYR A 157 -10.17 17.27 -1.77
CA TYR A 157 -9.76 17.72 -3.09
C TYR A 157 -10.52 16.92 -4.15
N ALA A 158 -11.36 17.62 -4.91
CA ALA A 158 -12.05 17.06 -6.06
C ALA A 158 -11.06 16.80 -7.20
N THR A 159 -11.00 15.55 -7.69
CA THR A 159 -10.10 15.22 -8.79
C THR A 159 -10.46 15.96 -10.06
N ILE A 160 -9.45 16.17 -10.92
CA ILE A 160 -9.64 16.95 -12.16
C ILE A 160 -10.48 16.23 -13.21
N GLU A 161 -10.63 14.90 -13.09
CA GLU A 161 -11.47 14.06 -13.94
C GLU A 161 -12.57 13.37 -13.13
N ILE A 162 -13.67 13.04 -13.80
CA ILE A 162 -14.80 12.28 -13.23
C ILE A 162 -14.58 10.79 -13.48
N GLY A 163 -14.97 9.94 -12.53
CA GLY A 163 -14.80 8.49 -12.62
C GLY A 163 -13.39 8.04 -12.23
N SER A 164 -12.80 8.74 -11.29
CA SER A 164 -11.57 8.37 -10.60
C SER A 164 -11.74 7.06 -9.84
N LEU A 165 -10.82 6.15 -10.06
CA LEU A 165 -10.75 4.86 -9.39
C LEU A 165 -9.42 4.81 -8.64
N PHE A 166 -9.47 5.07 -7.33
CA PHE A 166 -8.31 4.98 -6.46
C PHE A 166 -7.97 3.53 -6.14
N ARG A 167 -7.16 2.91 -7.01
CA ARG A 167 -6.63 1.55 -6.85
C ARG A 167 -5.24 1.51 -6.21
N SER A 168 -4.66 2.69 -5.95
CA SER A 168 -3.40 2.86 -5.25
C SER A 168 -3.62 3.49 -3.87
N SER A 169 -2.87 3.03 -2.85
CA SER A 169 -2.93 3.66 -1.52
C SER A 169 -2.14 4.97 -1.54
N PRO A 170 -2.47 5.97 -0.69
CA PRO A 170 -1.69 7.20 -0.61
C PRO A 170 -0.30 6.94 -0.02
N ALA A 171 0.69 7.74 -0.44
CA ALA A 171 2.00 7.83 0.18
C ALA A 171 2.22 9.25 0.71
N VAL A 172 2.49 9.40 2.01
CA VAL A 172 2.57 10.70 2.69
C VAL A 172 3.96 10.95 3.27
N ILE A 173 4.62 12.02 2.83
CA ILE A 173 5.96 12.40 3.28
C ILE A 173 6.23 13.88 3.10
N ASP A 174 6.99 14.48 4.00
CA ASP A 174 7.47 15.87 3.90
C ASP A 174 6.34 16.89 3.59
N GLY A 175 5.18 16.68 4.21
CA GLY A 175 4.00 17.54 4.03
C GLY A 175 3.29 17.37 2.69
N ARG A 176 3.47 16.24 1.99
CA ARG A 176 2.86 15.95 0.69
C ARG A 176 2.18 14.59 0.66
N VAL A 177 1.07 14.51 -0.07
CA VAL A 177 0.31 13.28 -0.33
C VAL A 177 0.47 12.94 -1.80
N TYR A 178 0.96 11.74 -2.09
CA TYR A 178 1.09 11.19 -3.44
C TYR A 178 0.09 10.06 -3.63
N ILE A 179 -0.78 10.17 -4.64
CA ILE A 179 -1.83 9.18 -4.88
C ILE A 179 -2.17 9.08 -6.37
N GLY A 180 -2.38 7.86 -6.86
CA GLY A 180 -2.77 7.59 -8.25
C GLY A 180 -4.23 7.18 -8.38
N SER A 181 -4.89 7.72 -9.41
CA SER A 181 -6.25 7.38 -9.82
C SER A 181 -6.27 6.88 -11.26
N SER A 182 -6.95 5.76 -11.53
CA SER A 182 -7.28 5.35 -12.89
C SER A 182 -8.57 6.03 -13.30
N ILE A 183 -8.68 6.47 -14.55
CA ILE A 183 -9.93 7.04 -15.03
C ILE A 183 -10.77 5.95 -15.69
N SER A 184 -12.02 5.80 -15.21
CA SER A 184 -12.96 4.82 -15.75
C SER A 184 -13.16 5.03 -17.24
N ARG A 185 -12.94 3.97 -18.03
CA ARG A 185 -13.04 4.00 -19.49
C ARG A 185 -12.07 4.97 -20.18
N SER A 186 -10.91 5.25 -19.56
CA SER A 186 -9.75 5.87 -20.24
C SER A 186 -8.49 5.00 -20.31
N ASP A 187 -7.60 5.32 -21.25
CA ASP A 187 -6.29 4.70 -21.48
C ASP A 187 -5.15 5.44 -20.73
N TYR A 188 -5.51 6.20 -19.69
CA TYR A 188 -4.58 6.96 -18.88
C TYR A 188 -4.99 6.94 -17.40
N SER A 189 -4.07 7.40 -16.58
CA SER A 189 -4.20 7.52 -15.13
C SER A 189 -3.57 8.84 -14.69
N ILE A 190 -4.06 9.39 -13.59
CA ILE A 190 -3.58 10.67 -13.06
C ILE A 190 -2.98 10.42 -11.69
N PHE A 191 -1.78 10.93 -11.48
CA PHE A 191 -1.10 10.94 -10.20
C PHE A 191 -1.09 12.34 -9.65
N TYR A 192 -1.48 12.49 -8.40
CA TYR A 192 -1.59 13.76 -7.72
C TYR A 192 -0.49 13.87 -6.67
N CYS A 193 0.08 15.07 -6.56
CA CYS A 193 0.79 15.52 -5.39
C CYS A 193 0.00 16.64 -4.74
N ILE A 194 -0.51 16.40 -3.54
CA ILE A 194 -1.34 17.33 -2.77
C ILE A 194 -0.57 17.81 -1.55
N ASN A 195 -0.73 19.09 -1.20
CA ASN A 195 -0.23 19.62 0.06
C ASN A 195 -1.00 19.00 1.23
N ALA A 196 -0.30 18.26 2.10
CA ALA A 196 -0.91 17.52 3.20
C ALA A 196 -1.57 18.42 4.27
N THR A 197 -1.19 19.70 4.32
CA THR A 197 -1.74 20.66 5.27
C THR A 197 -3.00 21.34 4.72
N THR A 198 -2.98 21.76 3.46
CA THR A 198 -4.03 22.61 2.90
C THR A 198 -5.01 21.87 1.98
N GLY A 199 -4.63 20.71 1.45
CA GLY A 199 -5.40 20.02 0.41
C GLY A 199 -5.20 20.59 -1.00
N ASP A 200 -4.32 21.59 -1.17
CA ASP A 200 -4.07 22.19 -2.48
C ASP A 200 -3.24 21.27 -3.38
N LEU A 201 -3.61 21.21 -4.67
CA LEU A 201 -2.80 20.58 -5.70
C LEU A 201 -1.43 21.27 -5.82
N ILE A 202 -0.36 20.48 -5.75
CA ILE A 202 1.00 20.93 -6.06
C ILE A 202 1.32 20.65 -7.52
N TRP A 203 1.09 19.41 -7.96
CA TRP A 203 1.20 19.00 -9.35
C TRP A 203 0.36 17.75 -9.60
N ASP A 204 -0.03 17.56 -10.86
CA ASP A 204 -0.58 16.31 -11.38
C ASP A 204 0.32 15.75 -12.48
N TYR A 205 0.20 14.45 -12.74
CA TYR A 205 0.96 13.74 -13.76
C TYR A 205 0.09 12.71 -14.47
N THR A 206 -0.08 12.86 -15.78
CA THR A 206 -0.84 11.93 -16.61
C THR A 206 0.06 10.84 -17.17
N ALA A 207 -0.15 9.61 -16.71
CA ALA A 207 0.53 8.43 -17.19
C ALA A 207 -0.37 7.63 -18.13
N TYR A 208 0.19 7.15 -19.25
CA TYR A 208 -0.51 6.20 -20.10
C TYR A 208 -0.68 4.86 -19.39
N SER A 209 -1.88 4.26 -19.51
CA SER A 209 -2.25 2.99 -18.91
C SER A 209 -3.17 2.20 -19.85
N VAL A 210 -2.62 1.14 -20.45
CA VAL A 210 -3.33 0.30 -21.43
C VAL A 210 -4.40 -0.61 -20.84
N ASP A 211 -4.37 -0.84 -19.52
CA ASP A 211 -5.33 -1.71 -18.83
C ASP A 211 -5.94 -0.99 -17.63
N TRP A 212 -7.26 -1.07 -17.53
CA TRP A 212 -8.12 -0.39 -16.55
C TRP A 212 -7.92 -0.85 -15.09
N THR A 213 -7.02 -1.80 -14.84
CA THR A 213 -7.12 -2.65 -13.65
C THR A 213 -6.05 -2.42 -12.58
N ASP A 214 -4.86 -1.91 -12.89
CA ASP A 214 -3.76 -1.97 -11.91
C ASP A 214 -2.80 -0.76 -11.98
N ILE A 215 -3.16 0.32 -11.29
CA ILE A 215 -2.16 1.26 -10.76
C ILE A 215 -1.69 0.75 -9.41
N ASN A 216 -0.38 0.82 -9.16
CA ASN A 216 0.17 0.49 -7.85
C ASN A 216 0.49 1.74 -7.02
N THR A 217 0.54 1.56 -5.69
CA THR A 217 0.97 2.59 -4.73
C THR A 217 2.30 3.21 -5.15
N PRO A 218 2.39 4.55 -5.34
CA PRO A 218 3.62 5.22 -5.72
C PRO A 218 4.69 5.05 -4.64
N VAL A 219 5.95 4.94 -5.05
CA VAL A 219 7.10 4.93 -4.12
C VAL A 219 7.80 6.26 -4.15
N VAL A 220 7.99 6.88 -2.98
CA VAL A 220 8.60 8.21 -2.85
C VAL A 220 9.91 8.11 -2.09
N VAL A 221 11.01 8.45 -2.74
CA VAL A 221 12.35 8.37 -2.14
C VAL A 221 13.36 9.17 -2.96
N TYR A 222 14.37 9.73 -2.30
CA TYR A 222 15.46 10.51 -2.94
C TYR A 222 14.97 11.68 -3.81
N GLY A 223 13.87 12.33 -3.41
CA GLY A 223 13.28 13.44 -4.17
C GLY A 223 12.58 13.01 -5.47
N LYS A 224 12.23 11.72 -5.59
CA LYS A 224 11.59 11.14 -6.77
C LYS A 224 10.34 10.37 -6.40
N VAL A 225 9.42 10.26 -7.35
CA VAL A 225 8.25 9.40 -7.27
C VAL A 225 8.35 8.37 -8.38
N PHE A 226 8.29 7.09 -7.99
CA PHE A 226 8.21 5.97 -8.91
C PHE A 226 6.76 5.54 -9.07
N ILE A 227 6.28 5.65 -10.32
CA ILE A 227 4.91 5.42 -10.71
C ILE A 227 4.90 4.23 -11.66
N SER A 228 4.21 3.16 -11.30
CA SER A 228 4.04 2.01 -12.19
C SER A 228 2.63 1.96 -12.76
N SER A 229 2.52 1.96 -14.09
CA SER A 229 1.35 1.50 -14.84
C SER A 229 1.60 0.08 -15.35
N THR A 230 0.57 -0.55 -15.95
CA THR A 230 0.64 -1.90 -16.52
C THR A 230 1.82 -2.12 -17.46
N ASP A 231 2.24 -1.10 -18.20
CA ASP A 231 3.23 -1.19 -19.27
C ASP A 231 4.45 -0.29 -19.10
N ARG A 232 4.47 0.58 -18.08
CA ARG A 232 5.56 1.53 -17.85
C ARG A 232 5.87 1.77 -16.38
N LEU A 233 7.16 1.97 -16.10
CA LEU A 233 7.63 2.60 -14.87
C LEU A 233 8.07 4.02 -15.21
N TYR A 234 7.42 5.00 -14.60
CA TYR A 234 7.79 6.41 -14.68
C TYR A 234 8.56 6.81 -13.41
N CYS A 235 9.54 7.68 -13.58
CA CYS A 235 10.23 8.36 -12.50
C CYS A 235 10.07 9.86 -12.72
N VAL A 236 9.40 10.51 -11.77
CA VAL A 236 9.14 11.95 -11.81
C VAL A 236 9.76 12.64 -10.60
N ASN A 237 10.03 13.95 -10.73
CA ASN A 237 10.51 14.77 -9.64
C ASN A 237 9.42 14.92 -8.57
N ALA A 238 9.73 14.59 -7.31
CA ALA A 238 8.73 14.63 -6.23
C ALA A 238 8.21 16.04 -5.91
N THR A 239 8.93 17.08 -6.31
CA THR A 239 8.56 18.48 -6.06
C THR A 239 7.81 19.12 -7.20
N THR A 240 8.16 18.79 -8.45
CA THR A 240 7.60 19.48 -9.61
C THR A 240 6.70 18.60 -10.48
N GLY A 241 6.78 17.28 -10.34
CA GLY A 241 6.09 16.34 -11.23
C GLY A 241 6.81 16.16 -12.58
N ASP A 242 7.94 16.82 -12.80
CA ASP A 242 8.66 16.75 -14.08
C ASP A 242 9.21 15.34 -14.34
N ASP A 243 9.12 14.90 -15.60
CA ASP A 243 9.74 13.66 -16.06
C ASP A 243 11.25 13.65 -15.80
N ILE A 244 11.75 12.56 -15.21
CA ILE A 244 13.19 12.29 -15.09
C ILE A 244 13.58 11.19 -16.08
N TRP A 245 12.86 10.06 -16.04
CA TRP A 245 13.02 8.96 -16.99
C TRP A 245 11.80 8.03 -16.95
N ALA A 246 11.66 7.20 -17.97
CA ALA A 246 10.65 6.15 -18.01
C ALA A 246 11.19 4.87 -18.67
N TYR A 247 10.68 3.72 -18.23
CA TYR A 247 10.93 2.41 -18.83
C TYR A 247 9.62 1.80 -19.32
N THR A 248 9.64 1.22 -20.52
CA THR A 248 8.56 0.38 -21.03
C THR A 248 8.79 -1.06 -20.56
N LEU A 249 8.09 -1.47 -19.50
CA LEU A 249 8.20 -2.77 -18.86
C LEU A 249 6.80 -3.19 -18.40
N LYS A 250 6.41 -4.45 -18.62
CA LYS A 250 5.10 -4.92 -18.17
C LYS A 250 5.12 -5.17 -16.65
N ILE A 251 4.38 -4.40 -15.87
CA ILE A 251 4.44 -4.43 -14.39
C ILE A 251 3.08 -4.90 -13.85
N TRP A 252 3.13 -5.79 -12.85
CA TRP A 252 1.92 -6.28 -12.15
C TRP A 252 1.88 -5.94 -10.67
N ALA A 253 3.00 -5.55 -10.06
CA ALA A 253 3.06 -5.26 -8.63
C ALA A 253 3.81 -3.95 -8.37
N ALA A 254 3.43 -3.29 -7.27
CA ALA A 254 4.10 -2.10 -6.78
C ALA A 254 5.62 -2.35 -6.67
N PRO A 255 6.46 -1.41 -7.17
CA PRO A 255 7.90 -1.51 -6.95
C PRO A 255 8.21 -1.42 -5.47
N ALA A 256 9.27 -2.10 -5.04
CA ALA A 256 9.85 -1.92 -3.70
C ALA A 256 11.22 -1.26 -3.82
N VAL A 257 11.56 -0.34 -2.92
CA VAL A 257 12.89 0.31 -2.92
C VAL A 257 13.68 -0.03 -1.67
N ALA A 258 14.86 -0.63 -1.86
CA ALA A 258 15.77 -0.94 -0.76
C ALA A 258 17.23 -0.79 -1.20
N TYR A 259 18.10 -0.35 -0.30
CA TYR A 259 19.55 -0.25 -0.55
C TYR A 259 19.93 0.55 -1.82
N GLY A 260 19.16 1.61 -2.12
CA GLY A 260 19.36 2.43 -3.32
C GLY A 260 18.91 1.79 -4.63
N LYS A 261 18.13 0.70 -4.56
CA LYS A 261 17.67 -0.09 -5.72
C LYS A 261 16.16 -0.20 -5.75
N ILE A 262 15.57 -0.17 -6.94
CA ILE A 262 14.16 -0.41 -7.22
C ILE A 262 14.03 -1.86 -7.70
N PHE A 263 13.18 -2.63 -7.04
CA PHE A 263 12.84 -4.01 -7.39
C PHE A 263 11.44 -4.05 -8.00
N ILE A 264 11.34 -4.60 -9.21
CA ILE A 264 10.10 -4.60 -9.99
C ILE A 264 9.77 -6.02 -10.43
N HIS A 265 8.56 -6.47 -10.14
CA HIS A 265 8.08 -7.79 -10.54
C HIS A 265 7.30 -7.71 -11.85
N ARG A 266 7.73 -8.47 -12.86
CA ARG A 266 7.10 -8.52 -14.18
C ARG A 266 6.03 -9.60 -14.25
N ALA A 267 4.92 -9.22 -14.87
CA ALA A 267 3.69 -9.97 -15.03
C ALA A 267 3.84 -11.41 -15.57
N SER A 268 4.47 -11.58 -16.73
CA SER A 268 4.23 -12.76 -17.57
C SER A 268 5.12 -13.97 -17.28
N ASN A 269 6.21 -13.79 -16.54
CA ASN A 269 7.25 -14.82 -16.37
C ASN A 269 7.90 -14.78 -14.97
N GLY A 270 7.42 -13.94 -14.05
CA GLY A 270 7.99 -13.84 -12.71
C GLY A 270 9.36 -13.16 -12.65
N ASP A 271 9.80 -12.49 -13.72
CA ASP A 271 11.09 -11.80 -13.71
C ASP A 271 11.14 -10.72 -12.63
N LEU A 272 12.30 -10.62 -11.98
CA LEU A 272 12.62 -9.52 -11.07
C LEU A 272 13.64 -8.60 -11.73
N TYR A 273 13.29 -7.33 -11.90
CA TYR A 273 14.20 -6.30 -12.39
C TYR A 273 14.75 -5.48 -11.22
N CYS A 274 16.02 -5.11 -11.33
CA CYS A 274 16.71 -4.24 -10.38
C CYS A 274 17.25 -3.01 -11.11
N ILE A 275 16.80 -1.84 -10.68
CA ILE A 275 17.17 -0.53 -11.24
C ILE A 275 17.80 0.32 -10.12
N ASN A 276 18.76 1.17 -10.44
CA ASN A 276 19.33 2.12 -9.49
C ASN A 276 18.30 3.23 -9.19
N ALA A 277 17.92 3.41 -7.92
CA ALA A 277 16.91 4.41 -7.54
C ALA A 277 17.38 5.86 -7.74
N THR A 278 18.70 6.11 -7.72
CA THR A 278 19.27 7.45 -7.86
C THR A 278 19.52 7.83 -9.32
N THR A 279 19.96 6.91 -10.16
CA THR A 279 20.27 7.23 -11.56
C THR A 279 19.19 6.78 -12.52
N GLY A 280 18.44 5.75 -12.18
CA GLY A 280 17.57 5.04 -13.11
C GLY A 280 18.30 3.97 -13.92
N ASP A 281 19.60 3.76 -13.72
CA ASP A 281 20.33 2.77 -14.52
C ASP A 281 19.88 1.36 -14.21
N TYR A 282 19.64 0.57 -15.26
CA TYR A 282 19.46 -0.87 -15.14
C TYR A 282 20.70 -1.52 -14.49
N ILE A 283 20.48 -2.36 -13.47
CA ILE A 283 21.56 -3.07 -12.77
C ILE A 283 21.57 -4.54 -13.20
N TRP A 284 20.45 -5.24 -13.03
CA TRP A 284 20.30 -6.65 -13.40
C TRP A 284 18.81 -7.03 -13.53
N HIS A 285 18.54 -8.17 -14.16
CA HIS A 285 17.26 -8.88 -14.08
C HIS A 285 17.50 -10.34 -13.74
N LEU A 286 16.55 -10.94 -13.03
CA LEU A 286 16.51 -12.37 -12.71
C LEU A 286 15.31 -12.98 -13.41
N ASP A 287 15.55 -13.94 -14.30
CA ASP A 287 14.51 -14.79 -14.86
C ASP A 287 14.26 -15.95 -13.89
N VAL A 288 13.12 -15.87 -13.20
CA VAL A 288 12.76 -16.85 -12.15
C VAL A 288 12.40 -18.21 -12.76
N VAL A 289 11.85 -18.24 -13.98
CA VAL A 289 11.49 -19.49 -14.67
C VAL A 289 12.74 -20.23 -15.17
N ALA A 290 13.76 -19.52 -15.65
CA ALA A 290 15.01 -20.11 -16.10
C ALA A 290 15.81 -20.76 -14.95
N GLN A 291 15.78 -20.19 -13.74
CA GLN A 291 16.50 -20.76 -12.60
C GLN A 291 15.82 -21.98 -11.96
N VAL A 292 14.48 -22.04 -11.93
CA VAL A 292 13.77 -23.26 -11.48
C VAL A 292 14.12 -24.45 -12.38
N ASN A 293 14.27 -24.22 -13.69
CA ASN A 293 14.70 -25.25 -14.63
C ASN A 293 16.18 -25.65 -14.47
N LEU A 294 17.06 -24.73 -14.04
CA LEU A 294 18.46 -25.04 -13.71
C LEU A 294 18.59 -25.89 -12.42
N HIS A 295 17.72 -25.70 -11.43
CA HIS A 295 17.71 -26.54 -10.23
C HIS A 295 17.03 -27.90 -10.45
N LEU A 296 16.04 -27.98 -11.35
CA LEU A 296 15.45 -29.26 -11.75
C LEU A 296 16.35 -30.11 -12.68
N SER A 297 17.36 -29.49 -13.33
CA SER A 297 18.29 -30.21 -14.24
C SER A 297 19.60 -30.66 -13.57
N LEU A 298 19.80 -30.37 -12.28
CA LEU A 298 20.92 -30.87 -11.49
C LEU A 298 20.49 -32.10 -10.67
N THR A 299 19.97 -33.13 -11.35
CA THR A 299 19.86 -34.47 -10.77
C THR A 299 20.40 -35.52 -11.74
N VAL A 300 21.31 -36.34 -11.20
CA VAL A 300 21.90 -37.57 -11.73
C VAL A 300 23.10 -37.42 -12.68
N ASN A 301 24.29 -37.61 -12.11
CA ASN A 301 25.21 -38.65 -12.59
C ASN A 301 25.80 -39.35 -11.36
N LEU A 302 25.32 -40.58 -11.11
CA LEU A 302 26.08 -41.65 -10.43
C LEU A 302 26.48 -42.64 -11.52
#